data_AF-A0A5K0VB85-F1
#
_entry.id   AF-A0A5K0VB85-F1
#
_cell.length_a   1.000
_cell.length_b   1.000
_cell.length_c   1.000
_cell.angle_alpha   90.00
_cell.angle_beta   90.00
_cell.angle_gamma   90.00
#
_symmetry.space_group_name_H-M   'P 1'
#
loop_
_entity.id
_entity.type
_entity.pdbx_description
1 polymer ?
#
loop_
_entity_poly.entity_id
_entity_poly.type
_entity_poly.pdbx_seq_one_letter_code
_entity_poly.pdbx_strand_id
1 'polypeptide(L)' 'TETAEHSCEMAEKFGSEEGFHLEQRHGKARVRVARVWRGRDGHQSMAEWNVHVLLLSDCKESYFQDDNSNIVATDSMKNT' A
#
# COMPACT_ATOMS: atom_id res chain seq x y z
N THR A 1 -20.91 22.24 -30.44
CA THR A 1 -20.27 20.95 -30.15
C THR A 1 -18.80 21.09 -29.77
N GLU A 2 -18.13 22.20 -30.08
CA GLU A 2 -16.73 22.47 -29.66
C GLU A 2 -16.54 23.02 -28.22
N THR A 3 -17.61 23.42 -27.52
CA THR A 3 -17.50 24.04 -26.19
C THR A 3 -17.41 23.04 -25.03
N ALA A 4 -17.66 21.75 -25.27
CA ALA A 4 -17.59 20.69 -24.25
C ALA A 4 -16.23 19.98 -24.22
N GLU A 5 -15.45 20.02 -25.30
CA GLU A 5 -14.13 19.37 -25.34
C GLU A 5 -13.05 20.24 -24.67
N HIS A 6 -13.19 21.56 -24.76
CA HIS A 6 -12.27 22.52 -24.14
C HIS A 6 -12.39 22.61 -22.60
N SER A 7 -13.44 22.03 -22.02
CA SER A 7 -13.61 21.88 -20.56
C SER A 7 -13.01 20.57 -20.03
N CYS A 8 -12.78 19.58 -20.89
CA CYS A 8 -12.17 18.30 -20.52
C CYS A 8 -10.64 18.40 -20.49
N GLU A 9 -10.03 19.18 -21.39
CA GLU A 9 -8.57 19.32 -21.49
C GLU A 9 -7.93 20.17 -20.36
N MET A 10 -8.74 20.90 -19.59
CA MET A 10 -8.28 21.67 -18.42
C MET A 10 -8.15 20.83 -17.14
N ALA A 11 -8.64 19.59 -17.12
CA ALA A 11 -8.54 18.72 -15.95
C ALA A 11 -7.17 18.04 -15.82
N GLU A 12 -6.37 17.99 -16.90
CA GLU A 12 -5.08 17.29 -16.88
C GLU A 12 -3.88 18.17 -16.48
N LYS A 13 -4.10 19.46 -16.18
CA LYS A 13 -3.00 20.44 -16.04
C LYS A 13 -2.85 21.13 -14.70
N PHE A 14 -3.35 20.54 -13.62
CA PHE A 14 -3.17 21.09 -12.27
C PHE A 14 -2.79 20.02 -11.22
N GLY A 15 -1.56 19.53 -11.30
CA GLY A 15 -0.95 18.70 -10.25
C GLY A 15 -0.21 19.49 -9.17
N SER A 16 -0.38 20.82 -9.12
CA SER A 16 0.25 21.68 -8.11
C SER A 16 -0.60 22.93 -7.86
N GLU A 17 -1.79 22.78 -7.27
CA GLU A 17 -2.44 23.89 -6.55
C GLU A 17 -1.91 23.93 -5.12
N GLU A 18 -1.66 25.15 -4.60
CA GLU A 18 -1.23 25.37 -3.22
C GLU A 18 -2.27 24.83 -2.23
N GLY A 19 -1.97 23.72 -1.56
CA GLY A 19 -2.79 23.21 -0.47
C GLY A 19 -2.57 21.72 -0.20
N PHE A 20 -1.86 21.42 0.89
CA PHE A 20 -1.66 20.11 1.52
C PHE A 20 -1.09 18.96 0.65
N HIS A 21 0.15 18.55 0.96
CA HIS A 21 0.72 17.29 0.47
C HIS A 21 0.28 16.13 1.37
N LEU A 22 -0.45 15.16 0.81
CA LEU A 22 -0.92 13.97 1.51
C LEU A 22 0.00 12.78 1.24
N GLU A 23 0.75 12.34 2.26
CA GLU A 23 1.46 11.06 2.22
C GLU A 23 0.55 9.93 2.72
N GLN A 24 0.38 8.88 1.92
CA GLN A 24 -0.48 7.74 2.27
C GLN A 24 0.37 6.51 2.55
N ARG A 25 0.19 5.97 3.75
CA ARG A 25 0.82 4.71 4.15
C ARG A 25 -0.25 3.73 4.60
N HIS A 26 -0.20 2.52 4.06
CA HIS A 26 -1.10 1.45 4.47
C HIS A 26 -0.33 0.13 4.62
N GLY A 27 -0.84 -0.76 5.45
CA GLY A 27 -0.28 -2.10 5.55
C GLY A 27 -0.80 -2.92 6.71
N LYS A 28 -0.04 -3.95 7.09
CA LYS A 28 -0.40 -4.89 8.16
C LYS A 28 0.58 -4.77 9.32
N ALA A 29 0.03 -4.65 10.52
CA ALA A 29 0.78 -4.65 11.77
C ALA A 29 0.49 -5.90 12.60
N ARG A 30 1.36 -6.17 13.57
CA ARG A 30 1.22 -7.28 14.54
C ARG A 30 1.16 -8.66 13.88
N VAL A 31 1.87 -8.86 12.76
CA VAL A 31 1.99 -10.18 12.13
C VAL A 31 3.04 -10.98 12.91
N ARG A 32 2.61 -12.03 13.62
CA ARG A 32 3.52 -12.93 14.32
C ARG A 32 4.01 -14.01 13.36
N VAL A 33 5.31 -14.08 13.15
CA VAL A 33 5.95 -15.07 12.28
C VAL A 33 6.97 -15.85 13.09
N ALA A 34 6.93 -17.17 13.00
CA ALA A 34 7.94 -18.03 13.59
C ALA A 34 8.55 -18.92 12.51
N ARG A 35 9.88 -19.09 12.55
CA ARG A 35 10.62 -20.00 11.70
C ARG A 35 11.41 -20.98 12.56
N VAL A 36 11.30 -22.26 12.21
CA VAL A 36 12.06 -23.35 12.81
C VAL A 36 12.99 -23.93 11.74
N TRP A 37 14.27 -24.07 12.08
CA TRP A 37 15.25 -24.80 11.28
C TRP A 37 15.56 -26.12 11.97
N ARG A 38 15.47 -27.21 11.22
CA ARG A 38 15.74 -28.58 11.72
C ARG A 38 17.06 -29.06 11.15
N GLY A 39 18.05 -29.21 12.01
CA GLY A 39 19.37 -29.76 11.69
C GLY A 39 19.31 -31.28 11.51
N ARG A 40 20.25 -31.81 10.71
CA ARG A 40 20.38 -33.26 10.49
C ARG A 40 20.98 -34.01 11.68
N ASP A 41 21.63 -33.28 12.58
CA ASP A 41 22.19 -33.71 13.85
C ASP A 41 21.15 -33.83 14.97
N GLY A 42 19.88 -33.55 14.67
CA GLY A 42 18.79 -33.57 15.65
C GLY A 42 18.61 -32.25 16.40
N HIS A 43 19.47 -31.26 16.21
CA HIS A 43 19.29 -29.94 16.80
C HIS A 43 18.22 -29.14 16.04
N GLN A 44 17.44 -28.36 16.78
CA GLN A 44 16.46 -27.43 16.22
C GLN A 44 16.76 -26.03 16.72
N SER A 45 16.72 -25.05 15.83
CA SER A 45 16.77 -23.63 16.16
C SER A 45 15.48 -22.96 15.73
N MET A 46 15.07 -21.92 16.44
CA MET A 46 13.88 -21.16 16.09
C MET A 46 14.12 -19.67 16.28
N ALA A 47 13.36 -18.88 15.54
CA ALA A 47 13.23 -17.45 15.74
C ALA A 47 11.76 -17.05 15.54
N GLU A 48 11.30 -16.13 16.38
CA GLU A 48 9.97 -15.52 16.30
C GLU A 48 10.13 -14.00 16.15
N TRP A 49 9.29 -13.41 15.30
CA TRP A 49 9.26 -11.98 15.05
C TRP A 49 7.82 -11.45 15.16
N ASN A 50 7.71 -10.21 15.61
CA ASN A 50 6.53 -9.38 15.41
C ASN A 50 6.81 -8.40 14.28
N VAL A 51 6.11 -8.56 13.15
CA VAL A 51 6.40 -7.85 11.90
C VAL A 51 5.33 -6.80 11.63
N HIS A 52 5.78 -5.61 11.26
CA HIS A 52 4.97 -4.47 10.87
C HIS A 52 5.45 -3.99 9.49
N VAL A 53 4.55 -3.93 8.52
CA VAL A 53 4.84 -3.45 7.16
C VAL A 53 3.90 -2.31 6.83
N LEU A 54 4.46 -1.25 6.26
CA LEU A 54 3.75 -0.12 5.69
C LEU A 54 4.31 0.13 4.28
N LEU A 55 3.44 0.22 3.29
CA LEU A 55 3.80 0.70 1.96
C LEU A 55 3.45 2.19 1.87
N LEU A 56 4.38 2.98 1.37
CA LEU A 56 4.09 4.30 0.83
C LEU A 56 3.54 4.10 -0.58
N SER A 57 2.34 4.59 -0.86
CA SER A 57 1.65 4.32 -2.12
C SER A 57 0.96 5.57 -2.65
N ASP A 58 0.87 5.70 -3.97
CA ASP A 58 0.02 6.68 -4.62
C ASP A 58 -1.36 6.07 -4.83
N CYS A 59 -2.21 6.16 -3.80
CA CYS A 59 -3.54 5.56 -3.80
C CYS A 59 -4.60 6.58 -3.38
N LYS A 60 -4.45 7.85 -3.77
CA LYS A 60 -5.37 8.93 -3.37
C LYS A 60 -6.81 8.62 -3.74
N GLU A 61 -7.02 8.02 -4.90
CA GLU A 61 -8.35 7.66 -5.40
C GLU A 61 -9.10 6.68 -4.49
N SER A 62 -8.39 5.87 -3.70
CA SER A 62 -9.02 5.00 -2.71
C SER A 62 -9.67 5.76 -1.54
N TYR A 63 -9.21 6.98 -1.25
CA TYR A 63 -9.74 7.81 -0.16
C TYR A 63 -10.88 8.73 -0.62
N PHE A 64 -10.88 9.12 -1.91
CA PHE A 64 -11.80 10.13 -2.44
C PHE A 64 -12.85 9.55 -3.40
N GLN A 65 -12.55 8.45 -4.08
CA GLN A 65 -13.38 7.88 -5.15
C GLN A 65 -13.72 6.40 -4.95
N ASP A 66 -13.34 5.81 -3.80
CA ASP A 66 -13.49 4.39 -3.50
C ASP A 66 -12.81 3.45 -4.53
N ASP A 67 -11.88 3.97 -5.35
CA ASP A 67 -11.12 3.15 -6.30
C ASP A 67 -9.93 2.47 -5.61
N ASN A 68 -10.06 1.16 -5.43
CA ASN A 68 -9.06 0.31 -4.79
C ASN A 68 -8.07 -0.33 -5.78
N SER A 69 -8.10 0.05 -7.06
CA SER A 69 -7.23 -0.53 -8.11
C SER A 69 -5.74 -0.48 -7.77
N ASN A 70 -5.31 0.58 -7.09
CA ASN A 70 -3.92 0.81 -6.67
C ASN A 70 -3.61 0.39 -5.23
N ILE A 71 -4.57 -0.19 -4.49
CA ILE A 71 -4.34 -0.70 -3.13
C ILE A 71 -3.91 -2.17 -3.19
N VAL A 72 -2.79 -2.48 -2.51
CA VAL A 72 -2.47 -3.86 -2.15
C VAL A 72 -3.24 -4.21 -0.88
N ALA A 73 -4.11 -5.21 -0.96
CA ALA A 73 -4.86 -5.65 0.20
C ALA A 73 -3.92 -6.04 1.36
N THR A 74 -4.24 -5.60 2.58
CA THR A 74 -3.37 -5.87 3.75
C THR A 74 -3.22 -7.36 4.05
N ASP A 75 -4.16 -8.20 3.60
CA ASP A 75 -4.03 -9.65 3.68
C ASP A 75 -2.97 -10.20 2.73
N SER A 76 -2.87 -9.67 1.51
CA SER A 76 -1.81 -10.02 0.56
C SER A 76 -0.42 -9.68 1.12
N MET A 77 -0.28 -8.54 1.80
CA MET A 77 0.97 -8.17 2.49
C MET A 77 1.32 -9.13 3.65
N LYS A 78 0.31 -9.64 4.35
CA LYS A 78 0.49 -10.64 5.43
C LYS A 78 0.88 -12.01 4.86
N ASN A 79 0.38 -12.34 3.67
CA ASN A 79 0.67 -13.61 2.99
C ASN A 79 2.05 -13.64 2.31
N THR A 80 2.63 -12.48 2.04
CA THR A 80 3.97 -12.32 1.43
C THR A 80 5.07 -12.50 2.48
#